data_AF-A0A7I7XTH8-F1
#
_entry.id   AF-A0A7I7XTH8-F1
#
_cell.length_a   1.000
_cell.length_b   1.000
_cell.length_c   1.000
_cell.angle_alpha   90.00
_cell.angle_beta   90.00
_cell.angle_gamma   90.00
#
_symmetry.space_group_name_H-M   'P 1'
#
loop_
_entity.id
_entity.type
_entity.pdbx_description
1 polymer ?
#
loop_
_entity_poly.entity_id
_entity_poly.type
_entity_poly.pdbx_seq_one_letter_code
_entity_poly.pdbx_strand_id
1 'polypeptide(L)'
;MSGGEGAVTAGATRGLLPFGVGAHYCLGNALARIEGRIALDEMLNRFPDWEVDINSAVFSSSSAVRGWDSMPAHTVRGNGS
;
A
#
# COMPACT_ATOMS: atom_id res chain seq x y z
N MET A 1 -36.71 -4.34 22.26
CA MET A 1 -36.00 -3.13 21.80
C MET A 1 -34.55 -3.30 22.23
N SER A 2 -33.79 -4.09 21.50
CA SER A 2 -33.00 -3.72 20.30
C SER A 2 -31.70 -3.01 20.67
N GLY A 3 -30.58 -3.67 20.33
CA GLY A 3 -29.33 -3.03 19.96
C GLY A 3 -28.35 -2.77 21.09
N GLY A 4 -27.43 -3.70 21.32
CA GLY A 4 -26.17 -3.44 22.03
C GLY A 4 -25.04 -3.92 21.13
N GLU A 5 -24.40 -2.97 20.48
CA GLU A 5 -23.47 -3.09 19.35
C GLU A 5 -22.29 -4.02 19.64
N GLY A 6 -21.98 -4.89 18.67
CA GLY A 6 -20.80 -5.75 18.68
C GLY A 6 -19.55 -4.88 18.67
N ALA A 7 -18.87 -4.84 19.81
CA ALA A 7 -17.52 -4.30 19.91
C ALA A 7 -16.60 -5.19 19.05
N VAL A 8 -16.39 -4.78 17.80
CA VAL A 8 -15.27 -5.25 16.99
C VAL A 8 -14.02 -4.93 17.78
N THR A 9 -13.35 -5.95 18.31
CA THR A 9 -12.06 -5.79 18.98
C THR A 9 -11.04 -5.48 17.89
N ALA A 10 -10.93 -4.19 17.55
CA ALA A 10 -9.84 -3.69 16.72
C ALA A 10 -8.55 -4.03 17.46
N GLY A 11 -7.84 -5.04 16.96
CA GLY A 11 -6.56 -5.45 17.50
C GLY A 11 -5.67 -4.22 17.65
N ALA A 12 -5.21 -3.96 18.86
CA ALA A 12 -4.31 -2.87 19.18
C ALA A 12 -2.97 -3.11 18.48
N THR A 13 -2.94 -2.76 17.19
CA THR A 13 -1.73 -2.56 16.43
C THR A 13 -1.05 -1.37 17.08
N ARG A 14 0.22 -1.53 17.43
CA ARG A 14 1.10 -0.40 17.74
C ARG A 14 0.89 0.63 16.61
N GLY A 15 0.22 1.74 16.92
CA GLY A 15 -0.44 2.56 15.89
C GLY A 15 0.56 2.94 14.80
N LEU A 16 0.30 2.52 13.56
CA LEU A 16 1.11 2.93 12.43
C LEU A 16 1.00 4.46 12.31
N LEU A 17 2.15 5.15 12.26
CA LEU A 17 2.23 6.62 12.10
C LEU A 17 2.79 7.03 10.73
N PRO A 18 2.27 6.51 9.60
CA PRO A 18 2.84 6.78 8.27
C PRO A 18 2.72 8.25 7.84
N PHE A 19 1.83 9.01 8.49
CA PHE A 19 1.58 10.43 8.21
C PHE A 19 2.00 11.35 9.36
N GLY A 20 2.74 10.83 10.34
CA GLY A 20 3.13 11.57 11.53
C GLY A 20 1.97 11.94 12.45
N VAL A 21 2.22 12.86 13.37
CA VAL A 21 1.26 13.39 14.36
C VAL A 21 1.57 14.86 14.67
N GLY A 22 0.61 15.59 15.24
CA GLY A 22 0.80 16.97 15.73
C GLY A 22 0.95 18.00 14.61
N ALA A 23 1.73 19.06 14.85
CA ALA A 23 1.87 20.20 13.94
C ALA A 23 2.46 19.85 12.56
N HIS A 24 3.13 18.71 12.45
CA HIS A 24 3.71 18.19 11.20
C HIS A 24 2.92 16.99 10.65
N TYR A 25 1.65 16.87 11.01
CA TYR A 25 0.78 15.87 10.39
C TYR A 25 0.73 16.09 8.87
N CYS A 26 0.91 15.01 8.12
CA CYS A 26 1.02 15.08 6.66
C CYS A 26 -0.21 15.75 6.05
N LEU A 27 -0.01 16.94 5.49
CA LEU A 27 -1.04 17.69 4.78
C LEU A 27 -1.64 16.86 3.62
N GLY A 28 -0.82 16.00 3.01
CA GLY A 28 -1.21 15.11 1.91
C GLY A 28 -1.89 13.80 2.33
N ASN A 29 -2.16 13.53 3.61
CA ASN A 29 -2.71 12.24 4.06
C ASN A 29 -4.00 11.83 3.32
N ALA A 30 -4.91 12.78 3.07
CA ALA A 30 -6.15 12.49 2.35
C ALA A 30 -5.89 12.12 0.89
N LEU A 31 -5.02 12.88 0.21
CA LEU A 31 -4.66 12.64 -1.18
C LEU A 31 -3.91 11.31 -1.35
N ALA A 32 -2.88 11.06 -0.54
CA ALA A 32 -2.08 9.84 -0.59
C ALA A 32 -2.93 8.57 -0.41
N ARG A 33 -3.99 8.63 0.41
CA ARG A 33 -4.93 7.51 0.57
C ARG A 33 -5.78 7.28 -0.67
N ILE A 34 -6.25 8.34 -1.32
CA ILE A 34 -7.06 8.23 -2.54
C ILE A 34 -6.18 7.71 -3.69
N GLU A 35 -5.02 8.32 -3.89
CA GLU A 35 -4.07 7.92 -4.93
C GLU A 35 -3.60 6.49 -4.72
N GLY A 36 -3.21 6.12 -3.49
CA GLY A 36 -2.77 4.76 -3.16
C GLY A 36 -3.87 3.72 -3.40
N ARG A 37 -5.13 4.04 -3.08
CA ARG A 37 -6.25 3.15 -3.36
C ARG A 37 -6.47 2.96 -4.85
N ILE A 38 -6.56 4.06 -5.61
CA ILE A 38 -6.82 4.02 -7.05
C ILE A 38 -5.67 3.31 -7.76
N ALA A 39 -4.42 3.67 -7.47
CA ALA A 39 -3.24 3.10 -8.11
C ALA A 39 -3.16 1.58 -7.89
N LEU A 40 -3.37 1.11 -6.65
CA LEU A 40 -3.33 -0.32 -6.34
C LEU A 40 -4.50 -1.08 -6.97
N ASP A 41 -5.72 -0.53 -6.90
CA ASP A 41 -6.91 -1.17 -7.48
C ASP A 41 -6.79 -1.29 -9.00
N GLU A 42 -6.46 -0.20 -9.69
CA GLU A 42 -6.28 -0.21 -11.15
C GLU A 42 -5.11 -1.11 -11.58
N MET A 43 -3.99 -1.10 -10.86
CA MET A 43 -2.84 -1.96 -11.17
C MET A 43 -3.22 -3.45 -11.05
N LEU A 44 -3.88 -3.85 -9.96
CA LEU A 44 -4.26 -5.24 -9.72
C LEU A 44 -5.40 -5.71 -10.67
N ASN A 45 -6.33 -4.82 -11.01
CA ASN A 45 -7.39 -5.12 -11.98
C ASN A 45 -6.85 -5.23 -13.42
N ARG A 46 -5.88 -4.39 -13.78
CA ARG A 46 -5.29 -4.37 -15.13
C ARG A 46 -4.29 -5.50 -15.36
N PHE A 47 -3.51 -5.84 -14.34
CA PHE A 47 -2.44 -6.84 -14.39
C PHE A 47 -2.61 -7.85 -13.26
N PRO A 48 -3.58 -8.78 -13.38
CA PRO A 48 -3.86 -9.74 -12.30
C PRO A 48 -2.70 -10.72 -12.10
N ASP A 49 -2.01 -11.09 -13.18
CA ASP A 49 -0.88 -12.03 -13.17
C ASP A 49 0.43 -11.31 -13.51
N TRP A 50 1.32 -11.22 -12.54
CA TRP A 50 2.62 -10.57 -12.68
C TRP A 50 3.62 -11.18 -11.69
N GLU A 51 4.89 -11.10 -12.05
CA GLU A 51 6.00 -11.56 -11.25
C GLU A 51 7.00 -10.41 -11.05
N VAL A 52 7.59 -10.36 -9.86
CA VAL A 52 8.64 -9.40 -9.53
C VAL A 52 10.00 -10.04 -9.73
N ASP A 53 10.88 -9.38 -10.48
CA ASP A 53 12.29 -9.76 -10.53
C ASP A 53 13.02 -9.21 -9.29
N ILE A 54 12.97 -9.97 -8.20
CA ILE A 54 13.62 -9.63 -6.93
C ILE A 54 15.14 -9.57 -7.08
N ASN A 55 15.74 -10.33 -8.01
CA ASN A 55 17.19 -10.34 -8.20
C ASN A 55 17.69 -9.02 -8.80
N SER A 56 16.85 -8.36 -9.59
CA SER A 56 17.14 -7.04 -10.18
C SER A 56 16.57 -5.87 -9.37
N ALA A 57 15.89 -6.13 -8.25
CA ALA A 57 15.32 -5.10 -7.40
C ALA A 57 16.41 -4.41 -6.56
N VAL A 58 16.32 -3.08 -6.44
CA VAL A 58 17.29 -2.25 -5.72
C VAL A 58 16.57 -1.54 -4.58
N PHE A 59 16.88 -1.92 -3.34
CA PHE A 59 16.33 -1.26 -2.16
C PHE A 59 16.98 0.10 -1.95
N SER A 60 16.17 1.10 -1.62
CA SER A 60 16.67 2.46 -1.46
C SER A 60 17.59 2.58 -0.24
N SER A 61 18.71 3.29 -0.41
CA SER A 61 19.61 3.66 0.69
C SER A 61 19.11 4.85 1.51
N SER A 62 17.99 5.46 1.11
CA SER A 62 17.40 6.61 1.78
C SER A 62 16.99 6.30 3.22
N SER A 63 17.37 7.19 4.14
CA SER A 63 16.90 7.14 5.54
C SER A 63 15.58 7.87 5.74
N ALA A 64 15.17 8.74 4.81
CA ALA A 64 13.97 9.56 4.92
C ALA A 64 12.71 8.84 4.42
N VAL A 65 12.85 8.01 3.39
CA VAL A 65 11.75 7.25 2.79
C VAL A 65 12.18 5.80 2.65
N ARG A 66 11.36 4.88 3.16
CA ARG A 66 11.62 3.45 3.06
C ARG A 66 10.93 2.89 1.81
N GLY A 67 11.72 2.31 0.89
CA GLY A 67 11.20 1.77 -0.36
C GLY A 67 12.28 1.24 -1.29
N TRP A 68 11.93 1.10 -2.56
CA TRP A 68 12.80 0.60 -3.63
C TRP A 68 13.13 1.72 -4.60
N ASP A 69 14.39 1.85 -5.00
CA ASP A 69 14.78 2.74 -6.10
C ASP A 69 14.39 2.11 -7.45
N SER A 70 14.37 0.78 -7.53
CA SER A 70 13.84 0.01 -8.67
C SER A 70 13.26 -1.32 -8.18
N MET A 71 12.10 -1.69 -8.72
CA MET A 71 11.48 -3.00 -8.49
C MET A 71 10.84 -3.48 -9.81
N PRO A 72 11.62 -4.08 -10.72
CA PRO A 72 11.11 -4.53 -12.01
C PRO A 72 10.05 -5.63 -11.83
N ALA A 73 8.97 -5.52 -12.60
CA ALA A 73 7.91 -6.50 -12.65
C ALA A 73 7.49 -6.76 -14.10
N HIS A 74 7.19 -8.01 -14.43
CA HIS A 74 6.69 -8.41 -15.74
C HIS A 74 5.34 -9.10 -15.60
N THR A 75 4.42 -8.75 -16.49
CA THR A 75 3.13 -9.43 -16.58
C THR A 75 3.36 -10.84 -17.11
N VAL A 76 2.83 -11.84 -16.42
CA VAL A 76 2.77 -13.20 -16.97
C VAL A 76 1.61 -13.18 -17.94
N ARG A 77 1.88 -13.23 -19.25
CA ARG A 77 0.78 -13.33 -20.22
C ARG A 77 -0.01 -14.59 -19.90
N GLY A 78 -1.23 -14.44 -19.40
CA GLY A 78 -2.20 -15.52 -19.36
C GLY A 78 -2.32 -16.08 -20.78
N ASN A 79 -1.97 -17.35 -20.95
CA ASN A 79 -2.35 -18.09 -22.14
C ASN A 79 -3.88 -17.99 -22.25
N GLY A 80 -4.38 -17.44 -23.35
CA GLY A 80 -5.80 -17.15 -23.53
C GLY A 80 -6.67 -18.38 -23.27
N SER A 81 -7.74 -18.17 -22.50
CA SER A 81 -8.96 -18.96 -22.47
C SER A 81 -10.12 -17.99 -22.59
#